data_AF-A0A9X0YV16-F1
#
_entry.id   AF-A0A9X0YV16-F1
#
_cell.length_a   1.000
_cell.length_b   1.000
_cell.length_c   1.000
_cell.angle_alpha   90.00
_cell.angle_beta   90.00
_cell.angle_gamma   90.00
#
_symmetry.space_group_name_H-M   'P 1'
#
loop_
_entity.id
_entity.type
_entity.pdbx_description
1 polymer ?
#
loop_
_entity_poly.entity_id
_entity_poly.type
_entity_poly.pdbx_seq_one_letter_code
_entity_poly.pdbx_strand_id
1 'polypeptide(L)' 'MKLLLTGFEPFLNNATNPTEMIVNELHGQIIKVIKLSVKFYR' A
#
# COMPACT_ATOMS: atom_id res chain seq x y z
N MET A 1 17.07 -4.48 4.46
CA MET A 1 16.34 -4.59 3.17
C MET A 1 15.03 -3.83 3.30
N LYS A 2 14.56 -3.13 2.26
CA LYS A 2 13.26 -2.43 2.28
C LYS A 2 12.45 -2.88 1.08
N LEU A 3 11.15 -3.10 1.27
CA LEU A 3 10.20 -3.41 0.20
C LEU A 3 9.23 -2.24 0.05
N LEU A 4 9.05 -1.76 -1.18
CA LEU A 4 8.09 -0.73 -1.51
C LEU A 4 6.79 -1.39 -2.01
N LEU A 5 5.70 -1.09 -1.33
CA LEU A 5 4.35 -1.44 -1.75
C LEU A 5 3.71 -0.22 -2.40
N THR A 6 3.04 -0.44 -3.52
CA THR A 6 2.35 0.62 -4.26
C THR A 6 0.88 0.29 -4.39
N GLY A 7 0.04 1.31 -4.19
CA GLY A 7 -1.40 1.22 -4.39
C GLY A 7 -1.91 2.40 -5.17
N PHE A 8 -3.15 2.31 -5.63
CA PHE A 8 -3.87 3.38 -6.28
C PHE A 8 -4.97 3.92 -5.37
N GLU A 9 -5.19 5.23 -5.40
CA GLU A 9 -6.38 5.84 -4.81
C GLU A 9 -7.66 5.32 -5.49
N PRO A 10 -8.86 5.51 -4.90
CA PRO A 10 -10.12 5.20 -5.56
C PRO A 10 -10.30 6.04 -6.84
N PHE A 11 -10.81 5.42 -7.91
CA PHE A 11 -10.98 6.07 -9.21
C PHE A 11 -12.25 5.59 -9.93
N LEU A 12 -12.67 6.30 -10.99
CA LEU A 12 -13.84 5.98 -11.83
C LEU A 12 -15.12 5.68 -11.03
N ASN A 13 -15.49 6.61 -10.13
CA ASN A 13 -16.67 6.54 -9.26
C ASN A 13 -16.68 5.37 -8.25
N ASN A 14 -15.56 4.66 -8.09
CA ASN A 14 -15.40 3.72 -6.99
C ASN A 14 -15.00 4.49 -5.73
N ALA A 15 -15.68 4.20 -4.61
CA ALA A 15 -15.38 4.81 -3.32
C ALA A 15 -14.17 4.20 -2.62
N THR A 16 -13.74 3.01 -3.05
CA THR A 16 -12.61 2.28 -2.47
C THR A 16 -11.73 1.68 -3.56
N ASN A 17 -10.46 1.47 -3.23
CA ASN A 17 -9.54 0.68 -4.03
C ASN A 17 -8.96 -0.45 -3.17
N PRO A 18 -9.09 -1.72 -3.56
CA PRO A 18 -8.51 -2.83 -2.79
C PRO A 18 -7.00 -2.70 -2.61
N THR A 19 -6.30 -2.12 -3.60
CA THR A 19 -4.85 -1.90 -3.49
C THR A 19 -4.51 -0.83 -2.46
N GLU A 20 -5.35 0.20 -2.30
CA GLU A 20 -5.20 1.18 -1.23
C GLU A 20 -5.33 0.53 0.15
N MET A 21 -6.35 -0.31 0.32
CA MET A 21 -6.60 -1.02 1.57
C MET A 21 -5.43 -1.93 1.97
N ILE A 22 -4.95 -2.76 1.04
CA ILE A 22 -3.83 -3.69 1.26
C ILE A 22 -2.56 -2.95 1.67
N VAL A 23 -2.27 -1.86 0.96
CA VAL A 23 -1.05 -1.08 1.16
C VAL A 23 -1.10 -0.35 2.50
N ASN A 24 -2.26 0.17 2.91
CA ASN A 24 -2.46 0.77 4.23
C ASN A 24 -2.34 -0.27 5.35
N GLU A 25 -2.93 -1.45 5.21
CA GLU A 25 -2.87 -2.53 6.22
C GLU A 25 -1.42 -2.98 6.49
N LEU A 26 -0.62 -3.09 5.43
CA LEU A 26 0.76 -3.56 5.50
C LEU A 26 1.77 -2.45 5.81
N HIS A 27 1.35 -1.18 5.89
CA HIS A 27 2.25 -0.07 6.12
C HIS A 27 2.99 -0.19 7.46
N GLY A 28 4.32 -0.07 7.42
CA GLY A 28 5.15 -0.07 8.63
C GLY A 28 5.36 -1.43 9.28
N GLN A 29 4.70 -2.48 8.79
CA GLN A 29 4.97 -3.84 9.27
C GLN A 29 6.39 -4.28 8.91
N ILE A 30 6.93 -5.19 9.72
CA ILE A 30 8.23 -5.82 9.50
C ILE A 30 7.98 -7.30 9.22
N ILE A 31 8.36 -7.75 8.02
CA ILE A 31 8.33 -9.17 7.68
C ILE A 31 9.76 -9.70 7.74
N LYS A 32 10.05 -10.52 8.76
CA LYS A 32 11.40 -11.00 9.11
C LYS A 32 12.35 -9.83 9.41
N VAL A 33 13.12 -9.40 8.41
CA VAL A 33 14.11 -8.31 8.49
C VAL A 33 13.85 -7.21 7.45
N ILE A 34 12.68 -7.25 6.80
CA ILE A 34 12.28 -6.33 5.73
C ILE A 34 11.26 -5.35 6.29
N LYS A 35 11.58 -4.05 6.23
CA LYS A 35 10.62 -2.98 6.52
C LYS A 35 9.77 -2.67 5.29
N LEU A 36 8.45 -2.65 5.47
CA LEU A 36 7.52 -2.27 4.41
C LEU A 36 7.33 -0.76 4.37
N SER A 37 7.37 -0.18 3.17
CA SER A 37 7.14 1.24 2.89
C SER A 37 6.10 1.38 1.79
N VAL A 38 5.37 2.49 1.78
CA VAL A 38 4.16 2.66 0.95
C VAL A 38 4.27 3.90 0.08
N LYS A 39 3.74 3.82 -1.15
CA LYS A 39 3.50 4.97 -2.04
C LYS A 39 2.20 4.82 -2.82
N PHE A 40 1.42 5.90 -2.88
CA PHE A 40 0.19 5.98 -3.68
C PHE A 40 0.42 6.67 -5.02
N TYR A 41 -0.33 6.22 -6.04
CA TYR A 41 -0.42 6.85 -7.35
C TYR A 41 -1.86 7.32 -7.58
N ARG A 42 -1.98 8.48 -8.23
CA ARG A 42 -3.24 9.09 -8.66
C ARG A 42 -3.53 8.75 -10.11
#